data_AF-A0A511Y9S2-F1
#
_entry.id   AF-A0A511Y9S2-F1
#
_cell.length_a   1.000
_cell.length_b   1.000
_cell.length_c   1.000
_cell.angle_alpha   90.00
_cell.angle_beta   90.00
_cell.angle_gamma   90.00
#
_symmetry.space_group_name_H-M   'P 1'
#
loop_
_entity.id
_entity.type
_entity.pdbx_description
1 polymer ?
#
loop_
_entity_poly.entity_id
_entity_poly.type
_entity_poly.pdbx_seq_one_letter_code
_entity_poly.pdbx_strand_id
1 'polypeptide(L)' 'MKTTSKIQYAFVNQILIAVVGAVFGFNLYQAIVHQETTSIALTLIFAVVTSVIVRRYNNAAGKEKQKN' A
#
# COMPACT_ATOMS: atom_id res chain seq x y z
N MET A 1 -7.34 25.29 14.51
CA MET A 1 -7.61 25.01 13.08
C MET A 1 -7.34 23.53 12.81
N LYS A 2 -8.37 22.68 12.69
CA LYS A 2 -8.25 21.21 12.53
C LYS A 2 -8.30 20.73 11.07
N THR A 3 -8.38 21.65 10.10
CA THR A 3 -8.61 21.38 8.67
C THR A 3 -7.32 21.25 7.85
N THR A 4 -6.28 22.04 8.14
CA THR A 4 -4.98 21.99 7.44
C THR A 4 -4.32 20.61 7.52
N SER A 5 -4.39 19.97 8.69
CA SER A 5 -3.79 18.66 8.91
C SER A 5 -4.48 17.55 8.09
N LYS A 6 -5.80 17.62 7.86
CA LYS A 6 -6.53 16.65 7.02
C LYS A 6 -6.16 16.78 5.54
N ILE A 7 -5.95 18.00 5.04
CA ILE A 7 -5.57 18.25 3.64
C ILE A 7 -4.12 17.78 3.39
N GLN A 8 -3.20 18.07 4.33
CA GLN A 8 -1.84 17.53 4.28
C GLN A 8 -1.84 16.00 4.28
N TYR A 9 -2.65 15.35 5.12
CA TYR A 9 -2.72 13.89 5.15
C TYR A 9 -3.24 13.31 3.83
N ALA A 10 -4.29 13.89 3.26
CA ALA A 10 -4.84 13.44 1.99
C ALA A 10 -3.84 13.57 0.84
N PHE A 11 -3.12 14.70 0.77
CA PHE A 11 -2.13 14.96 -0.27
C PHE A 11 -0.89 14.07 -0.13
N VAL A 12 -0.34 13.95 1.08
CA VAL A 12 0.80 13.06 1.35
C VAL A 12 0.42 11.60 1.07
N ASN A 13 -0.80 11.19 1.40
CA ASN A 13 -1.27 9.84 1.12
C ASN A 13 -1.40 9.57 -0.39
N GLN A 14 -1.84 10.54 -1.19
CA GLN A 14 -1.87 10.41 -2.67
C GLN A 14 -0.46 10.28 -3.25
N ILE A 15 0.50 11.07 -2.78
CA ILE A 15 1.90 10.96 -3.21
C ILE A 15 2.47 9.59 -2.80
N LEU A 16 2.22 9.16 -1.56
CA LEU A 16 2.69 7.88 -1.06
C LEU A 16 2.12 6.70 -1.88
N ILE A 17 0.84 6.74 -2.21
CA ILE A 17 0.19 5.75 -3.07
C ILE A 17 0.84 5.73 -4.46
N ALA A 18 1.09 6.89 -5.06
CA ALA A 18 1.72 6.97 -6.38
C ALA A 18 3.15 6.41 -6.37
N VAL A 19 3.95 6.76 -5.35
CA VAL A 19 5.33 6.27 -5.20
C VAL A 19 5.35 4.76 -4.96
N VAL A 20 4.56 4.26 -4.03
CA VAL A 20 4.47 2.83 -3.73
C VAL A 20 3.96 2.05 -4.95
N GLY A 21 2.97 2.58 -5.67
CA GLY A 21 2.45 2.00 -6.90
C GLY A 21 3.49 1.92 -8.03
N ALA A 22 4.28 2.98 -8.23
CA ALA A 22 5.34 3.00 -9.23
C ALA A 22 6.46 2.01 -8.90
N VAL A 23 6.91 1.97 -7.63
CA VAL A 23 7.94 1.02 -7.18
C VAL A 23 7.44 -0.42 -7.31
N PHE A 24 6.22 -0.70 -6.87
CA PHE A 24 5.63 -2.03 -7.00
C PHE A 24 5.46 -2.43 -8.48
N GLY A 25 4.94 -1.54 -9.32
CA GLY A 25 4.74 -1.78 -10.75
C GLY A 25 6.06 -2.04 -11.49
N PHE A 26 7.12 -1.29 -11.17
CA PHE A 26 8.44 -1.53 -11.74
C PHE A 26 9.01 -2.89 -11.34
N ASN A 27 8.92 -3.25 -10.06
CA ASN A 27 9.37 -4.56 -9.58
C ASN A 27 8.52 -5.71 -10.15
N LEU A 28 7.22 -5.51 -10.33
CA LEU A 28 6.33 -6.48 -10.96
C LEU A 28 6.63 -6.65 -12.44
N TYR A 29 6.89 -5.56 -13.17
CA TYR A 29 7.29 -5.60 -14.57
C TYR A 29 8.62 -6.34 -14.74
N GLN A 30 9.64 -6.00 -13.94
CA GLN A 30 10.92 -6.71 -13.91
C GLN A 30 10.73 -8.20 -13.61
N ALA A 31 9.86 -8.55 -12.66
CA ALA A 31 9.54 -9.93 -12.31
C ALA A 31 8.90 -10.72 -13.46
N ILE A 32 8.08 -10.07 -14.30
CA ILE A 32 7.42 -10.71 -15.45
C ILE A 32 8.37 -10.79 -16.65
N VAL A 33 9.13 -9.72 -16.92
CA VAL A 33 9.93 -9.56 -18.16
C VAL A 33 11.35 -10.12 -18.03
N HIS A 34 11.98 -9.98 -16.86
CA HIS A 34 13.35 -10.45 -16.60
C HIS A 34 13.35 -11.48 -15.46
N GLN A 35 12.66 -12.60 -15.69
CA GLN A 35 12.53 -13.70 -14.71
C GLN A 35 13.87 -14.31 -14.29
N GLU A 36 14.89 -14.20 -15.14
CA GLU A 36 16.21 -14.82 -14.96
C GLU A 36 17.07 -14.11 -13.91
N THR A 37 16.83 -12.81 -13.70
CA THR A 37 17.62 -11.95 -12.80
C THR A 37 16.80 -11.41 -11.62
N THR A 38 15.48 -11.53 -11.66
CA THR A 38 14.58 -10.90 -10.68
C THR A 38 14.09 -11.88 -9.62
N SER A 39 14.43 -11.61 -8.36
CA SER A 39 13.92 -12.38 -7.21
C SER A 39 12.49 -11.96 -6.87
N ILE A 40 11.50 -12.66 -7.45
CA ILE A 40 10.05 -12.50 -7.21
C ILE A 40 9.64 -12.63 -5.74
N ALA A 41 10.48 -13.29 -4.91
CA ALA A 41 10.21 -13.53 -3.50
C ALA A 41 9.88 -12.23 -2.75
N LEU A 42 10.61 -11.15 -3.01
CA LEU A 42 10.39 -9.85 -2.37
C LEU A 42 9.03 -9.25 -2.73
N THR A 43 8.65 -9.28 -4.01
CA THR A 43 7.35 -8.79 -4.49
C THR A 43 6.20 -9.60 -3.90
N LEU A 44 6.36 -10.92 -3.78
CA LEU A 44 5.36 -11.81 -3.20
C LEU A 44 5.17 -11.57 -1.70
N ILE A 45 6.28 -11.39 -0.97
CA ILE A 45 6.26 -11.02 0.46
C ILE A 45 5.57 -9.67 0.64
N PHE A 46 5.89 -8.68 -0.20
CA PHE A 46 5.24 -7.36 -0.14
C PHE A 46 3.73 -7.45 -0.40
N ALA A 47 3.30 -8.25 -1.38
CA ALA A 47 1.88 -8.45 -1.69
C ALA A 47 1.14 -9.11 -0.51
N VAL A 48 1.72 -10.12 0.12
CA VAL A 48 1.16 -10.78 1.31
C VAL A 48 1.07 -9.81 2.48
N VAL A 49 2.15 -9.07 2.78
CA VAL A 49 2.17 -8.08 3.86
C VAL A 49 1.13 -7.00 3.63
N THR A 50 1.03 -6.47 2.41
CA THR A 50 0.04 -5.45 2.04
C THR A 50 -1.38 -5.99 2.21
N SER A 51 -1.66 -7.21 1.77
CA SER A 51 -2.95 -7.87 1.96
C SER A 51 -3.31 -8.00 3.44
N VAL A 52 -2.37 -8.43 4.28
CA VAL A 52 -2.57 -8.56 5.73
C VAL A 52 -2.85 -7.20 6.38
N ILE A 53 -2.09 -6.16 6.03
CA ILE A 53 -2.27 -4.81 6.57
C ILE A 53 -3.63 -4.24 6.15
N VAL A 54 -4.00 -4.34 4.88
CA VAL A 54 -5.31 -3.90 4.37
C VAL A 54 -6.45 -4.62 5.09
N ARG A 55 -6.34 -5.95 5.26
CA ARG A 55 -7.36 -6.75 5.95
C ARG A 55 -7.49 -6.34 7.42
N ARG A 56 -6.36 -6.04 8.07
CA ARG A 56 -6.35 -5.61 9.47
C ARG A 56 -6.88 -4.19 9.65
N TYR A 57 -6.54 -3.27 8.76
CA TYR A 57 -7.07 -1.90 8.75
C TYR A 57 -8.58 -1.89 8.47
N ASN A 58 -9.05 -2.70 7.53
CA ASN A 58 -10.48 -2.77 7.21
C ASN A 58 -11.28 -3.36 8.39
N ASN A 59 -10.74 -4.38 9.05
CA ASN A 59 -11.33 -4.94 10.28
C ASN A 59 -11.31 -3.95 11.45
N ALA A 60 -10.24 -3.14 11.58
CA ALA A 60 -10.16 -2.10 12.61
C ALA A 60 -11.17 -0.97 12.36
N ALA A 61 -11.32 -0.53 11.10
CA ALA A 61 -12.30 0.48 10.69
C ALA A 61 -13.76 0.00 10.91
N GLY A 62 -14.03 -1.28 10.69
CA GLY A 62 -15.34 -1.89 10.96
C GLY A 62 -15.72 -1.92 12.45
N LYS A 63 -14.73 -2.07 13.35
CA LYS A 63 -14.97 -2.05 14.81
C LYS A 63 -15.14 -0.65 15.37
N GLU A 64 -14.54 0.36 14.74
CA GLU A 64 -14.74 1.77 15.12
C GLU A 64 -16.16 2.25 14.78
N LYS A 65 -16.72 1.78 13.66
CA LYS A 65 -18.10 2.10 13.24
C LYS A 65 -19.22 1.46 14.07
N GLN A 66 -18.92 0.42 14.85
CA GLN A 66 -19.91 -0.28 15.68
C GLN A 66 -19.95 0.24 17.13
N LYS A 67 -19.04 1.14 17.51
CA LYS A 67 -18.96 1.76 18.85
C LYS A 67 -19.48 3.20 18.91
N ASN A 68 -20.05 3.72 17.84
CA ASN A 68 -20.58 5.09 17.78
C ASN A 68 -22.05 5.11 17.39
#